data_AF-A0A6C0CSP0-F1
#
_entry.id   AF-A0A6C0CSP0-F1
#
_cell.length_a   1.000
_cell.length_b   1.000
_cell.length_c   1.000
_cell.angle_alpha   90.00
_cell.angle_beta   90.00
_cell.angle_gamma   90.00
#
_symmetry.space_group_name_H-M   'P 1'
#
loop_
_entity.id
_entity.type
_entity.pdbx_description
1 polymer ?
#
loop_
_entity_poly.entity_id
_entity_poly.type
_entity_poly.pdbx_seq_one_letter_code
_entity_poly.pdbx_strand_id
1 'polypeptide(L)'
;MELYTFSPEVLFYWLVAFSVYEWVSISVILAFSRNRLVTPEEYYRKLPSWVAVSGDFIYTTAIFLTAQLLFKWVGPIAIRYTVPKLVAFILLVIAVQWIYDLTFAQTILALPSNFSQYVSYFQRYIKEVNIGAAISDSIWMVGWLLVTIFMMKYVPLHIATLILVLSLFSWLVVKW
;
A
#
# COMPACT_ATOMS: atom_id res chain seq x y z
N MET A 1 -2.64 -19.71 10.90
CA MET A 1 -2.11 -18.37 11.23
C MET A 1 -3.16 -17.33 10.83
N GLU A 2 -3.50 -16.39 11.71
CA GLU A 2 -4.52 -15.38 11.40
C GLU A 2 -3.87 -14.09 10.87
N LEU A 3 -4.33 -13.58 9.72
CA LEU A 3 -3.89 -12.31 9.12
C LEU A 3 -3.97 -11.13 10.10
N TYR A 4 -4.95 -11.17 11.00
CA TYR A 4 -5.34 -10.05 11.86
C TYR A 4 -4.46 -9.93 13.11
N THR A 5 -3.57 -10.89 13.34
CA THR A 5 -2.65 -10.89 14.48
C THR A 5 -1.23 -10.73 13.98
N PHE A 6 -0.48 -9.83 14.60
CA PHE A 6 0.93 -9.66 14.30
C PHE A 6 1.69 -10.98 14.49
N SER A 7 2.44 -11.37 13.46
CA SER A 7 3.47 -12.39 13.54
C SER A 7 4.56 -12.08 12.49
N PRO A 8 5.82 -12.46 12.75
CA PRO A 8 6.90 -12.29 11.79
C PRO A 8 6.60 -12.97 10.44
N GLU A 9 5.92 -14.11 10.46
CA GLU A 9 5.57 -14.85 9.25
C GLU A 9 4.47 -14.14 8.45
N VAL A 10 3.44 -13.56 9.08
CA VAL A 10 2.45 -12.71 8.38
C VAL A 10 3.14 -11.51 7.73
N LEU A 11 4.05 -10.84 8.45
CA LEU A 11 4.79 -9.71 7.90
C LEU A 11 5.71 -10.13 6.74
N PHE A 12 6.29 -11.34 6.82
CA PHE A 12 7.06 -11.90 5.72
C PHE A 12 6.18 -12.13 4.48
N TYR A 13 5.02 -12.76 4.60
CA TYR A 13 4.10 -12.93 3.46
C TYR A 13 3.56 -11.60 2.94
N TRP A 14 3.36 -10.60 3.81
CA TRP A 14 3.00 -9.23 3.43
C TRP A 14 4.10 -8.61 2.55
N LEU A 15 5.37 -8.73 2.94
CA LEU A 15 6.53 -8.29 2.16
C LEU A 15 6.66 -9.03 0.84
N VAL A 16 6.45 -10.35 0.82
CA VAL A 16 6.53 -11.12 -0.44
C VAL A 16 5.40 -10.67 -1.37
N ALA A 17 4.19 -10.53 -0.86
CA ALA A 17 3.05 -10.03 -1.62
C ALA A 17 3.32 -8.62 -2.17
N PHE A 18 3.93 -7.72 -1.37
CA PHE A 18 4.36 -6.40 -1.84
C PHE A 18 5.25 -6.51 -3.08
N SER A 19 6.32 -7.32 -2.97
CA SER A 19 7.38 -7.39 -3.97
C SER A 19 6.87 -7.78 -5.36
N VAL A 20 5.79 -8.56 -5.40
CA VAL A 20 5.10 -9.00 -6.63
C VAL A 20 4.05 -7.98 -7.04
N TYR A 21 3.21 -7.56 -6.09
CA TYR A 21 2.03 -6.76 -6.36
C TYR A 21 2.38 -5.33 -6.77
N GLU A 22 3.45 -4.78 -6.20
CA GLU A 22 3.97 -3.45 -6.53
C GLU A 22 4.54 -3.39 -7.95
N TRP A 23 5.15 -4.49 -8.42
CA TRP A 23 5.63 -4.60 -9.79
C TRP A 23 4.47 -4.53 -10.79
N VAL A 24 3.36 -5.20 -10.45
CA VAL A 24 2.12 -5.17 -11.24
C VAL A 24 1.46 -3.78 -11.16
N SER A 25 1.39 -3.18 -9.98
CA SER A 25 0.75 -1.86 -9.78
C SER A 25 1.44 -0.78 -10.61
N ILE A 26 2.76 -0.67 -10.51
CA ILE A 26 3.56 0.30 -11.27
C ILE A 26 3.38 0.08 -12.77
N SER A 27 3.46 -1.18 -13.23
CA SER A 27 3.30 -1.51 -14.65
C SER A 27 1.93 -1.10 -15.19
N VAL A 28 0.87 -1.36 -14.42
CA VAL A 28 -0.51 -0.98 -14.75
C VAL A 28 -0.66 0.54 -14.76
N ILE A 29 -0.23 1.22 -13.68
CA ILE A 29 -0.30 2.68 -13.56
C ILE A 29 0.41 3.35 -14.74
N LEU A 30 1.63 2.94 -15.08
CA LEU A 30 2.40 3.50 -16.21
C LEU A 30 1.77 3.20 -17.58
N ALA A 31 1.13 2.05 -17.75
CA ALA A 31 0.42 1.72 -18.99
C ALA A 31 -0.81 2.61 -19.21
N PHE A 32 -1.55 2.92 -18.14
CA PHE A 32 -2.76 3.74 -18.19
C PHE A 32 -2.49 5.26 -18.10
N SER A 33 -1.39 5.68 -17.46
CA SER A 33 -1.03 7.09 -17.28
C SER A 33 -0.37 7.72 -18.51
N ARG A 34 0.13 6.90 -19.44
CA ARG A 34 0.98 7.24 -20.61
C ARG A 34 0.47 8.39 -21.49
N ASN A 35 -0.77 8.87 -21.32
CA ASN A 35 -1.35 10.00 -22.06
C ASN A 35 -2.34 10.87 -21.24
N ARG A 36 -2.44 10.71 -19.90
CA ARG A 36 -3.55 11.34 -19.12
C ARG A 36 -3.16 12.05 -17.83
N LEU A 37 -2.06 11.68 -17.15
CA LEU A 37 -1.71 12.25 -15.85
C LEU A 37 -0.21 12.55 -15.78
N VAL A 38 0.13 13.84 -15.73
CA VAL A 38 1.53 14.35 -15.73
C VAL A 38 2.23 14.05 -14.40
N THR A 39 1.47 14.03 -13.30
CA THR A 39 1.97 13.91 -11.93
C THR A 39 2.44 12.48 -11.57
N PRO A 40 1.68 11.38 -11.79
CA PRO A 40 2.17 10.02 -11.56
C PRO A 40 3.40 9.66 -12.40
N GLU A 41 3.49 10.13 -13.66
CA GLU A 41 4.69 9.93 -14.46
C GLU A 41 5.90 10.66 -13.86
N GLU A 42 5.73 11.86 -13.29
CA GLU A 42 6.79 12.58 -12.59
C GLU A 42 7.26 11.84 -11.32
N TYR A 43 6.35 11.26 -10.54
CA TYR A 43 6.70 10.48 -9.33
C TYR A 43 7.47 9.21 -9.65
N TYR A 44 7.00 8.41 -10.62
CA TYR A 44 7.62 7.11 -10.93
C TYR A 44 8.81 7.19 -11.89
N ARG A 45 8.92 8.22 -12.74
CA ARG A 45 10.04 8.34 -13.70
C ARG A 45 11.11 9.36 -13.32
N LYS A 46 10.82 10.39 -12.50
CA LYS A 46 11.82 11.43 -12.15
C LYS A 46 12.47 11.23 -10.79
N LEU A 47 11.82 10.51 -9.87
CA LEU A 47 12.45 10.10 -8.61
C LEU A 47 13.16 8.75 -8.80
N PRO A 48 14.23 8.48 -8.04
CA PRO A 48 14.81 7.14 -8.01
C PRO A 48 13.75 6.13 -7.59
N SER A 49 13.59 5.04 -8.34
CA SER A 49 12.55 4.02 -8.12
C SER A 49 12.53 3.48 -6.69
N TRP A 50 13.69 3.37 -6.04
CA TRP A 50 13.80 2.92 -4.66
C TRP A 50 13.10 3.88 -3.67
N VAL A 51 13.02 5.19 -3.96
CA VAL A 51 12.38 6.18 -3.09
C VAL A 51 10.87 5.97 -3.08
N ALA A 52 10.26 5.91 -4.27
CA ALA A 52 8.82 5.67 -4.41
C ALA A 52 8.42 4.38 -3.69
N VAL A 53 9.16 3.32 -3.97
CA VAL A 53 8.80 1.97 -3.53
C VAL A 53 9.05 1.76 -2.05
N SER A 54 10.17 2.26 -1.52
CA SER A 54 10.40 2.20 -0.08
C SER A 54 9.39 3.05 0.68
N GLY A 55 9.00 4.22 0.14
CA GLY A 55 7.91 5.04 0.65
C GLY A 55 6.60 4.27 0.70
N ASP A 56 6.19 3.68 -0.42
CA ASP A 56 4.94 2.92 -0.55
C ASP A 56 4.94 1.70 0.37
N PHE A 57 6.06 0.96 0.45
CA PHE A 57 6.20 -0.16 1.38
C PHE A 57 6.07 0.26 2.84
N ILE A 58 6.78 1.30 3.27
CA ILE A 58 6.74 1.79 4.65
C ILE A 58 5.33 2.27 5.00
N TYR A 59 4.73 3.06 4.10
CA TYR A 59 3.41 3.64 4.28
C TYR A 59 2.33 2.56 4.45
N THR A 60 2.26 1.65 3.50
CA THR A 60 1.28 0.55 3.50
C THR A 60 1.50 -0.43 4.65
N THR A 61 2.76 -0.74 4.98
CA THR A 61 3.08 -1.59 6.14
C THR A 61 2.69 -0.92 7.44
N ALA A 62 2.88 0.39 7.59
CA ALA A 62 2.42 1.13 8.77
C ALA A 62 0.90 1.09 8.92
N ILE A 63 0.14 1.23 7.82
CA ILE A 63 -1.31 1.06 7.80
C ILE A 63 -1.70 -0.36 8.24
N PHE A 64 -1.07 -1.38 7.65
CA PHE A 64 -1.37 -2.78 7.94
C PHE A 64 -1.11 -3.14 9.41
N LEU A 65 0.05 -2.75 9.96
CA LEU A 65 0.40 -3.01 11.36
C LEU A 65 -0.50 -2.23 12.33
N THR A 66 -0.86 -0.99 11.99
CA THR A 66 -1.82 -0.20 12.77
C THR A 66 -3.20 -0.87 12.77
N ALA A 67 -3.66 -1.36 11.62
CA ALA A 67 -4.92 -2.09 11.54
C ALA A 67 -4.88 -3.39 12.35
N GLN A 68 -3.78 -4.17 12.31
CA GLN A 68 -3.61 -5.35 13.18
C GLN A 68 -3.67 -5.00 14.66
N LEU A 69 -3.02 -3.90 15.07
CA LEU A 69 -3.05 -3.43 16.45
C LEU A 69 -4.46 -3.04 16.88
N LEU A 70 -5.15 -2.24 16.08
CA LEU A 70 -6.51 -1.78 16.35
C LEU A 70 -7.52 -2.93 16.36
N PHE A 71 -7.35 -3.92 15.48
CA PHE A 71 -8.27 -5.06 15.38
C PHE A 71 -8.32 -5.90 16.65
N LYS A 72 -7.26 -5.90 17.46
CA LYS A 72 -7.27 -6.52 18.80
C LYS A 72 -8.35 -5.93 19.72
N TRP A 73 -8.65 -4.64 19.54
CA TRP A 73 -9.61 -3.90 20.36
C TRP A 73 -11.00 -3.88 19.74
N VAL A 74 -11.09 -3.60 18.44
CA VAL A 74 -12.38 -3.40 17.76
C VAL A 74 -12.93 -4.66 17.10
N GLY A 75 -12.08 -5.65 16.81
CA GLY A 75 -12.48 -6.91 16.18
C GLY A 75 -13.54 -7.69 16.96
N PRO A 76 -13.38 -7.90 18.29
CA PRO A 76 -14.41 -8.58 19.10
C PRO A 76 -15.77 -7.88 19.05
N ILE A 77 -15.78 -6.55 18.97
CA ILE A 77 -17.00 -5.73 18.88
C ILE A 77 -17.66 -5.95 17.53
N ALA A 78 -16.90 -5.86 16.43
CA ALA A 78 -17.44 -6.04 15.08
C ALA A 78 -18.02 -7.44 14.83
N ILE A 79 -17.36 -8.50 15.36
CA ILE A 79 -17.80 -9.89 15.22
C ILE A 79 -19.11 -10.14 15.97
N ARG A 80 -19.35 -9.40 17.07
CA ARG A 80 -20.62 -9.45 17.82
C ARG A 80 -21.82 -9.01 16.98
N TYR A 81 -21.59 -8.18 15.97
CA TYR A 81 -22.59 -7.76 14.97
C TYR A 81 -22.60 -8.64 13.71
N THR A 82 -22.20 -9.91 13.83
CA THR A 82 -22.22 -10.93 12.76
C THR A 82 -21.44 -10.59 11.48
N VAL A 83 -20.59 -9.56 11.49
CA VAL A 83 -19.68 -9.26 10.37
C VAL A 83 -18.55 -10.30 10.34
N PRO A 84 -18.29 -10.95 9.19
CA PRO A 84 -17.16 -11.86 9.07
C PRO A 84 -15.83 -11.17 9.44
N LYS A 85 -14.98 -11.86 10.22
CA LYS A 85 -13.68 -11.33 10.68
C LYS A 85 -12.87 -10.66 9.55
N LEU A 86 -12.82 -11.30 8.39
CA LEU A 86 -12.10 -10.80 7.21
C LEU A 86 -12.66 -9.47 6.72
N VAL A 87 -13.99 -9.37 6.60
CA VAL A 87 -14.67 -8.16 6.14
C VAL A 87 -14.44 -7.03 7.14
N ALA A 88 -14.61 -7.31 8.44
CA ALA A 88 -14.34 -6.33 9.49
C ALA A 88 -12.89 -5.81 9.44
N PHE A 89 -11.92 -6.69 9.19
CA PHE A 89 -10.52 -6.30 9.09
C PHE A 89 -10.24 -5.47 7.82
N ILE A 90 -10.80 -5.85 6.67
CA ILE A 90 -10.68 -5.08 5.42
C ILE A 90 -11.23 -3.66 5.62
N LEU A 91 -12.42 -3.53 6.22
CA LEU A 91 -13.02 -2.23 6.51
C LEU A 91 -12.14 -1.41 7.46
N LEU A 92 -11.53 -2.04 8.47
CA LEU A 92 -10.61 -1.36 9.37
C LEU A 92 -9.33 -0.90 8.66
N VAL A 93 -8.76 -1.72 7.78
CA VAL A 93 -7.59 -1.35 6.98
C VAL A 93 -7.90 -0.12 6.10
N ILE A 94 -9.06 -0.11 5.43
CA ILE A 94 -9.50 1.04 4.63
C ILE A 94 -9.68 2.27 5.53
N ALA A 95 -10.33 2.13 6.68
CA ALA A 95 -10.53 3.25 7.60
C ALA A 95 -9.19 3.83 8.10
N VAL A 96 -8.22 2.98 8.46
CA VAL A 96 -6.87 3.42 8.85
C VAL A 96 -6.16 4.10 7.69
N GLN A 97 -6.19 3.53 6.48
CA GLN A 97 -5.62 4.14 5.29
C GLN A 97 -6.19 5.54 5.04
N TRP A 98 -7.50 5.71 5.11
CA TRP A 98 -8.13 7.02 4.93
C TRP A 98 -7.70 8.03 5.99
N ILE A 99 -7.53 7.60 7.25
CA ILE A 99 -7.00 8.48 8.30
C ILE A 99 -5.57 8.92 7.94
N TYR A 100 -4.72 8.01 7.48
CA TYR A 100 -3.35 8.34 7.05
C TYR A 100 -3.37 9.32 5.87
N ASP A 101 -4.14 9.04 4.82
CA ASP A 101 -4.23 9.87 3.62
C ASP A 101 -4.74 11.28 3.94
N LEU A 102 -5.81 11.38 4.74
CA LEU A 102 -6.37 12.67 5.15
C LEU A 102 -5.38 13.45 6.02
N THR A 103 -4.69 12.78 6.95
CA THR A 103 -3.66 13.42 7.80
C THR A 103 -2.50 13.93 6.94
N PHE A 104 -2.05 13.13 5.98
CA PHE A 104 -1.00 13.51 5.04
C PHE A 104 -1.44 14.70 4.17
N ALA A 105 -2.62 14.63 3.57
CA ALA A 105 -3.15 15.69 2.73
C ALA A 105 -3.31 17.00 3.50
N GLN A 106 -3.87 16.96 4.72
CA GLN A 106 -3.98 18.14 5.58
C GLN A 106 -2.62 18.74 5.91
N THR A 107 -1.65 17.90 6.27
CA THR A 107 -0.28 18.34 6.59
C THR A 107 0.38 19.01 5.38
N ILE A 108 0.30 18.39 4.20
CA ILE A 108 0.88 18.92 2.96
C ILE A 108 0.19 20.23 2.53
N LEU A 109 -1.13 20.32 2.66
CA LEU A 109 -1.88 21.52 2.29
C LEU A 109 -1.66 22.69 3.26
N ALA A 110 -1.28 22.42 4.51
CA ALA A 110 -0.93 23.45 5.49
C ALA A 110 0.47 24.04 5.29
N LEU A 111 1.37 23.33 4.59
CA LEU A 111 2.73 23.81 4.34
C LEU A 111 2.77 24.87 3.23
N PRO A 112 3.71 25.84 3.29
CA PRO A 112 3.95 26.78 2.20
C PRO A 112 4.27 26.05 0.88
N SER A 113 3.70 26.50 -0.24
CA SER A 113 3.87 25.84 -1.55
C SER A 113 5.32 25.85 -2.05
N ASN A 114 6.16 26.76 -1.54
CA ASN A 114 7.59 26.87 -1.83
C ASN A 114 8.49 26.13 -0.82
N PHE A 115 7.92 25.37 0.12
CA PHE A 115 8.69 24.66 1.15
C PHE A 115 9.67 23.64 0.55
N SER A 116 9.23 22.86 -0.44
CA SER A 116 10.09 21.95 -1.20
C SER A 116 9.40 21.50 -2.50
N GLN A 117 10.17 20.99 -3.46
CA GLN A 117 9.62 20.38 -4.68
C GLN A 117 8.63 19.24 -4.37
N TYR A 118 8.89 18.47 -3.31
CA TYR A 118 8.01 17.41 -2.82
C TYR A 118 6.65 17.96 -2.37
N VAL A 119 6.65 19.01 -1.54
CA VAL A 119 5.41 19.66 -1.08
C VAL A 119 4.65 20.26 -2.26
N SER A 120 5.33 20.99 -3.16
CA SER A 120 4.68 21.55 -4.35
C SER A 120 4.05 20.46 -5.22
N TYR A 121 4.73 19.34 -5.40
CA TYR A 121 4.23 18.19 -6.16
C TYR A 121 2.95 17.62 -5.52
N PHE A 122 2.99 17.26 -4.24
CA PHE A 122 1.82 16.65 -3.59
C PHE A 122 0.64 17.60 -3.46
N GLN A 123 0.87 18.91 -3.30
CA GLN A 123 -0.21 19.91 -3.35
C GLN A 123 -0.91 19.95 -4.71
N ARG A 124 -0.19 19.78 -5.84
CA ARG A 124 -0.81 19.65 -7.17
C ARG A 124 -1.54 18.32 -7.29
N TYR A 125 -0.88 17.22 -6.92
CA TYR A 125 -1.44 15.87 -7.00
C TYR A 125 -2.76 15.75 -6.24
N ILE A 126 -2.83 16.26 -5.01
CA ILE A 126 -4.05 16.26 -4.18
C ILE A 126 -5.19 17.02 -4.87
N LYS A 127 -4.89 18.15 -5.52
CA LYS A 127 -5.90 18.96 -6.23
C LYS A 127 -6.37 18.30 -7.52
N GLU A 128 -5.47 17.61 -8.24
CA GLU A 128 -5.77 16.96 -9.52
C GLU A 128 -6.55 15.66 -9.34
N VAL A 129 -6.10 14.78 -8.42
CA VAL A 129 -6.66 13.43 -8.25
C VAL A 129 -7.77 13.40 -7.21
N ASN A 130 -7.75 14.33 -6.24
CA ASN A 130 -8.77 14.48 -5.20
C ASN A 130 -9.04 13.14 -4.48
N ILE A 131 -10.30 12.87 -4.11
CA ILE A 131 -10.72 11.63 -3.42
C ILE A 131 -10.44 10.36 -4.24
N GLY A 132 -10.19 10.49 -5.56
CA GLY A 132 -9.85 9.38 -6.44
C GLY A 132 -8.56 8.67 -6.02
N ALA A 133 -7.62 9.38 -5.39
CA ALA A 133 -6.37 8.80 -4.89
C ALA A 133 -6.67 7.82 -3.75
N ALA A 134 -7.41 8.28 -2.72
CA ALA A 134 -7.77 7.45 -1.57
C ALA A 134 -8.58 6.20 -1.97
N ILE A 135 -9.47 6.32 -2.96
CA ILE A 135 -10.25 5.19 -3.49
C ILE A 135 -9.34 4.20 -4.24
N SER A 136 -8.45 4.70 -5.10
CA SER A 136 -7.46 3.87 -5.81
C SER A 136 -6.59 3.11 -4.81
N ASP A 137 -6.06 3.81 -3.80
CA ASP A 137 -5.19 3.24 -2.78
C ASP A 137 -5.94 2.20 -1.93
N SER A 138 -7.22 2.41 -1.63
CA SER A 138 -8.07 1.38 -1.02
C SER A 138 -8.16 0.11 -1.87
N ILE A 139 -8.37 0.23 -3.19
CA ILE A 139 -8.47 -0.93 -4.10
C ILE A 139 -7.15 -1.70 -4.13
N TRP A 140 -6.02 -1.00 -4.28
CA TRP A 140 -4.69 -1.63 -4.29
C TRP A 140 -4.38 -2.27 -2.94
N MET A 141 -4.66 -1.61 -1.82
CA MET A 141 -4.47 -2.15 -0.47
C MET A 141 -5.28 -3.43 -0.25
N VAL A 142 -6.54 -3.46 -0.68
CA VAL A 142 -7.38 -4.67 -0.57
C VAL A 142 -6.84 -5.79 -1.45
N GLY A 143 -6.45 -5.50 -2.69
CA GLY A 143 -5.86 -6.49 -3.58
C GLY A 143 -4.59 -7.11 -2.99
N TRP A 144 -3.69 -6.28 -2.45
CA TRP A 144 -2.49 -6.75 -1.76
C TRP A 144 -2.82 -7.60 -0.53
N LEU A 145 -3.79 -7.18 0.30
CA LEU A 145 -4.24 -7.95 1.45
C LEU A 145 -4.78 -9.34 1.04
N LEU A 146 -5.53 -9.42 -0.06
CA LEU A 146 -6.01 -10.69 -0.62
C LEU A 146 -4.87 -11.58 -1.14
N VAL A 147 -3.87 -10.99 -1.81
CA VAL A 147 -2.66 -11.72 -2.24
C VAL A 147 -1.91 -12.26 -1.02
N THR A 148 -1.78 -11.46 0.04
CA THR A 148 -1.15 -11.90 1.29
C THR A 148 -1.87 -13.11 1.89
N ILE A 149 -3.21 -13.08 1.95
CA ILE A 149 -4.03 -14.22 2.41
C ILE A 149 -3.80 -15.46 1.54
N PHE A 150 -3.80 -15.27 0.22
CA PHE A 150 -3.56 -16.35 -0.72
C PHE A 150 -2.19 -16.99 -0.49
N MET A 151 -1.14 -16.17 -0.37
CA MET A 151 0.21 -16.66 -0.14
C MET A 151 0.33 -17.42 1.19
N MET A 152 -0.20 -16.85 2.27
CA MET A 152 -0.21 -17.52 3.59
C MET A 152 -0.91 -18.87 3.57
N LYS A 153 -1.95 -19.04 2.74
CA LYS A 153 -2.76 -20.26 2.72
C LYS A 153 -2.19 -21.34 1.80
N TYR A 154 -1.59 -20.96 0.67
CA TYR A 154 -1.28 -21.89 -0.41
C TYR A 154 0.20 -21.95 -0.79
N VAL A 155 1.02 -20.99 -0.37
CA VAL A 155 2.43 -20.91 -0.78
C VAL A 155 3.31 -21.31 0.40
N PRO A 156 4.06 -22.41 0.29
CA PRO A 156 5.02 -22.79 1.33
C PRO A 156 6.12 -21.73 1.51
N LEU A 157 6.65 -21.60 2.73
CA LEU A 157 7.64 -20.58 3.09
C LEU A 157 8.86 -20.54 2.15
N HIS A 158 9.39 -21.70 1.74
CA HIS A 158 10.54 -21.78 0.84
C HIS A 158 10.22 -21.25 -0.57
N ILE A 159 9.00 -21.47 -1.07
CA ILE A 159 8.53 -20.91 -2.35
C ILE A 159 8.34 -19.40 -2.22
N ALA A 160 7.73 -18.93 -1.12
CA ALA A 160 7.58 -17.50 -0.87
C ALA A 160 8.95 -16.78 -0.76
N THR A 161 9.94 -17.43 -0.15
CA THR A 161 11.32 -16.94 -0.10
C THR A 161 11.93 -16.85 -1.49
N LEU A 162 11.75 -17.87 -2.33
CA LEU A 162 12.20 -17.85 -3.71
C LEU A 162 11.54 -16.69 -4.49
N ILE A 163 10.22 -16.51 -4.35
CA ILE A 163 9.49 -15.40 -4.97
C ILE A 163 10.10 -14.06 -4.56
N LEU A 164 10.32 -13.84 -3.26
CA LEU A 164 10.90 -12.60 -2.76
C LEU A 164 12.29 -12.34 -3.36
N VAL A 165 13.17 -13.35 -3.41
CA VAL A 165 14.51 -13.23 -4.00
C VAL A 165 14.43 -12.89 -5.48
N LEU A 166 13.57 -13.57 -6.25
CA LEU A 166 13.38 -13.31 -7.68
C LEU A 166 12.80 -11.91 -7.94
N SER A 167 11.85 -11.47 -7.11
CA SER A 167 11.34 -10.10 -7.14
C SER A 167 12.49 -9.13 -6.89
N LEU A 168 13.18 -9.21 -5.75
CA LEU A 168 14.29 -8.30 -5.43
C LEU A 168 15.37 -8.27 -6.52
N PHE A 169 15.70 -9.41 -7.13
CA PHE A 169 16.61 -9.45 -8.27
C PHE A 169 16.07 -8.69 -9.48
N SER A 170 14.80 -8.91 -9.85
CA SER A 170 14.15 -8.20 -10.95
C SER A 170 14.14 -6.69 -10.73
N TRP A 171 13.95 -6.26 -9.48
CA TRP A 171 13.98 -4.86 -9.06
C TRP A 171 15.36 -4.20 -9.19
N LEU A 172 16.44 -4.98 -9.08
CA LEU A 172 17.82 -4.50 -9.30
C LEU A 172 18.17 -4.40 -10.79
N VAL A 173 17.60 -5.27 -11.63
CA VAL A 173 17.98 -5.41 -13.05
C VAL A 173 17.11 -4.54 -13.97
N VAL A 174 15.84 -4.33 -13.64
CA VAL A 174 14.91 -3.55 -14.45
C VAL A 174 15.03 -2.06 -14.14
N LYS A 175 15.42 -1.26 -15.13
CA LYS A 175 15.23 0.20 -15.09
C LYS A 175 13.83 0.53 -15.60
N TRP A 176 13.09 1.27 -14.79
CA TRP A 176 11.76 1.80 -15.10
C TRP A 176 11.84 3.22 -15.66
#